data_AF-A0A7X6TMV5-F1
#
_entry.id   AF-A0A7X6TMV5-F1
#
_cell.length_a   1.000
_cell.length_b   1.000
_cell.length_c   1.000
_cell.angle_alpha   90.00
_cell.angle_beta   90.00
_cell.angle_gamma   90.00
#
_symmetry.space_group_name_H-M   'P 1'
#
loop_
_entity.id
_entity.type
_entity.pdbx_description
1 polymer ?
#
loop_
_entity_poly.entity_id
_entity_poly.type
_entity_poly.pdbx_seq_one_letter_code
_entity_poly.pdbx_strand_id
1 'polypeptide(L)'
;MEELKEKIVRYYTGELEGQPEKTVYDLFTWEKRNVLIKDHKSGKVLTELNGLEFPSHYSQSASDIIASKYFRKMGVPQEDGSISHETSLRQIAHRLVDFWVGALTDEGMVAAGDEAEILYDELVFTLLNQMWAPNSPQWFNTGLNMAYGIKGSNSALYYYDEKAGKVVQSLDTYTRTQASACFIVSIEDQLLGPHSISEQYVTETKLFKGGSGSGTNFSTIRAEGEALSGGGQSSGLMSFLRGLDRNAGAIKSGGT
;
A
#
# COMPACT_ATOMS: atom_id res chain seq x y z
N MET A 1 -5.17 20.47 17.96
CA MET A 1 -6.26 20.79 17.01
C MET A 1 -6.16 22.23 16.54
N GLU A 2 -6.22 23.22 17.43
CA GLU A 2 -6.10 24.65 17.05
C GLU A 2 -4.74 24.98 16.40
N GLU A 3 -3.63 24.43 16.91
CA GLU A 3 -2.31 24.56 16.29
C GLU A 3 -2.19 23.96 14.89
N LEU A 4 -3.02 22.95 14.52
CA LEU A 4 -2.95 22.35 13.19
C LEU A 4 -3.57 23.28 12.14
N LYS A 5 -4.64 23.99 12.51
CA LYS A 5 -5.35 24.92 11.63
C LYS A 5 -4.45 26.07 11.17
N GLU A 6 -3.59 26.56 12.06
CA GLU A 6 -2.61 27.61 11.71
C GLU A 6 -1.49 27.10 10.78
N LYS A 7 -1.38 25.79 10.57
CA LYS A 7 -0.36 25.17 9.72
C LYS A 7 -0.89 24.73 8.36
N ILE A 8 -2.20 24.55 8.20
CA ILE A 8 -2.83 24.19 6.93
C ILE A 8 -3.12 25.49 6.16
N VAL A 9 -2.10 25.95 5.44
CA VAL A 9 -2.15 27.15 4.60
C VAL A 9 -1.54 26.83 3.23
N ARG A 10 -1.98 27.54 2.19
CA ARG A 10 -1.34 27.45 0.88
C ARG A 10 0.07 28.01 0.97
N TYR A 11 1.07 27.16 0.79
CA TYR A 11 2.48 27.54 0.80
C TYR A 11 3.12 27.22 -0.55
N TYR A 12 3.07 25.95 -0.97
CA TYR A 12 3.57 25.55 -2.28
C TYR A 12 2.54 25.78 -3.39
N THR A 13 1.25 25.82 -3.03
CA THR A 13 0.13 25.93 -3.97
C THR A 13 -0.54 27.30 -3.96
N GLY A 14 0.18 28.35 -3.53
CA GLY A 14 -0.34 29.73 -3.49
C GLY A 14 -0.84 30.25 -4.84
N GLU A 15 -0.31 29.73 -5.96
CA GLU A 15 -0.79 30.06 -7.30
C GLU A 15 -2.24 29.65 -7.57
N LEU A 16 -2.85 28.80 -6.75
CA LEU A 16 -4.27 28.42 -6.87
C LEU A 16 -5.21 29.39 -6.17
N GLU A 17 -4.69 30.31 -5.36
CA GLU A 17 -5.52 31.26 -4.63
C GLU A 17 -6.29 32.17 -5.60
N GLY A 18 -7.62 32.15 -5.47
CA GLY A 18 -8.53 32.90 -6.34
C GLY A 18 -8.69 32.36 -7.76
N GLN A 19 -8.22 31.14 -8.07
CA GLN A 19 -8.32 30.50 -9.38
C GLN A 19 -9.13 29.19 -9.32
N PRO A 20 -10.46 29.25 -9.20
CA PRO A 20 -11.31 28.07 -8.99
C PRO A 20 -11.33 27.09 -10.18
N GLU A 21 -10.90 27.52 -11.36
CA GLU A 21 -10.79 26.70 -12.56
C GLU A 21 -9.50 25.87 -12.62
N LYS A 22 -8.52 26.15 -11.75
CA LYS A 22 -7.25 25.43 -11.69
C LYS A 22 -7.21 24.46 -10.53
N THR A 23 -6.39 23.43 -10.71
CA THR A 23 -6.11 22.40 -9.73
C THR A 23 -4.60 22.32 -9.47
N VAL A 24 -4.18 21.71 -8.37
CA VAL A 24 -2.75 21.45 -8.07
C VAL A 24 -1.99 20.78 -9.22
N TYR A 25 -2.71 20.00 -10.01
CA TYR A 25 -2.25 19.29 -11.19
C TYR A 25 -1.81 20.20 -12.35
N ASP A 26 -2.33 21.42 -12.41
CA ASP A 26 -2.00 22.45 -13.42
C ASP A 26 -0.71 23.21 -13.08
N LEU A 27 -0.19 23.05 -11.85
CA LEU A 27 1.09 23.64 -11.42
C LEU A 27 2.32 22.87 -11.94
N PHE A 28 2.10 21.78 -12.67
CA PHE A 28 3.14 20.92 -13.21
C PHE A 28 3.05 20.85 -14.73
N THR A 29 4.19 20.71 -15.40
CA THR A 29 4.27 20.36 -16.82
C THR A 29 4.24 18.84 -16.97
N TRP A 30 3.38 18.32 -17.84
CA TRP A 30 3.17 16.88 -18.01
C TRP A 30 3.64 16.38 -19.37
N GLU A 31 4.19 15.17 -19.38
CA GLU A 31 4.68 14.50 -20.57
C GLU A 31 4.13 13.08 -20.66
N LYS A 32 3.90 12.62 -21.90
CA LYS A 32 3.58 11.22 -22.18
C LYS A 32 4.85 10.41 -22.32
N ARG A 33 4.87 9.24 -21.70
CA ARG A 33 5.98 8.30 -21.69
C ARG A 33 5.52 6.89 -21.97
N ASN A 34 6.37 6.15 -22.64
CA ASN A 34 6.18 4.73 -22.88
C ASN A 34 7.11 3.96 -21.96
N VAL A 35 6.59 2.91 -21.34
CA VAL A 35 7.33 2.03 -20.43
C VAL A 35 7.41 0.66 -21.08
N LEU A 36 8.64 0.21 -21.34
CA LEU A 36 8.92 -1.08 -21.93
C LEU A 36 9.89 -1.84 -21.03
N ILE A 37 9.38 -2.83 -20.31
CA ILE A 37 10.19 -3.69 -19.46
C ILE A 37 10.45 -5.00 -20.17
N LYS A 38 11.74 -5.34 -20.29
CA LYS A 38 12.20 -6.61 -20.85
C LYS A 38 12.90 -7.44 -19.78
N ASP A 39 12.75 -8.76 -19.89
CA ASP A 39 13.55 -9.69 -19.12
C ASP A 39 15.01 -9.63 -19.59
N HIS A 40 15.92 -9.29 -18.69
CA HIS A 40 17.33 -9.07 -19.01
C HIS A 40 18.06 -10.33 -19.52
N LYS A 41 17.55 -11.54 -19.25
CA LYS A 41 18.18 -12.81 -19.66
C LYS A 41 17.67 -13.30 -21.01
N SER A 42 16.37 -13.20 -21.24
CA SER A 42 15.69 -13.73 -22.42
C SER A 42 15.35 -12.67 -23.47
N GLY A 43 15.44 -11.38 -23.13
CA GLY A 43 15.02 -10.26 -23.98
C GLY A 43 13.50 -10.14 -24.18
N LYS A 44 12.72 -11.03 -23.55
CA LYS A 44 11.26 -11.07 -23.67
C LYS A 44 10.64 -9.80 -23.07
N VAL A 45 9.70 -9.19 -23.79
CA VAL A 45 8.89 -8.10 -23.25
C VAL A 45 8.00 -8.63 -22.13
N LEU A 46 8.19 -8.10 -20.92
CA LEU A 46 7.42 -8.42 -19.73
C LEU A 46 6.21 -7.49 -19.58
N THR A 47 6.37 -6.22 -19.94
CA THR A 47 5.33 -5.20 -19.82
C THR A 47 5.60 -4.11 -20.84
N GLU A 48 4.57 -3.70 -21.56
CA GLU A 48 4.59 -2.56 -22.48
C GLU A 48 3.35 -1.73 -22.21
N LEU A 49 3.55 -0.50 -21.73
CA LEU A 49 2.50 0.46 -21.42
C LEU A 49 2.86 1.77 -22.13
N ASN A 50 1.93 2.28 -22.93
CA ASN A 50 2.19 3.43 -23.80
C ASN A 50 1.31 4.62 -23.41
N GLY A 51 1.83 5.82 -23.63
CA GLY A 51 1.09 7.06 -23.41
C GLY A 51 0.80 7.37 -21.94
N LEU A 52 1.63 6.89 -21.02
CA LEU A 52 1.49 7.14 -19.60
C LEU A 52 1.91 8.57 -19.24
N GLU A 53 1.21 9.22 -18.31
CA GLU A 53 1.45 10.62 -17.97
C GLU A 53 2.24 10.78 -16.68
N PHE A 54 3.30 11.58 -16.75
CA PHE A 54 4.16 11.93 -15.61
C PHE A 54 4.53 13.42 -15.67
N PRO A 55 4.85 14.06 -14.54
CA PRO A 55 5.50 15.35 -14.55
C PRO A 55 6.84 15.28 -15.30
N SER A 56 7.15 16.28 -16.11
CA SER A 56 8.30 16.29 -17.03
C SER A 56 9.64 16.09 -16.33
N HIS A 57 9.76 16.52 -15.07
CA HIS A 57 10.99 16.38 -14.27
C HIS A 57 11.27 14.95 -13.78
N TYR A 58 10.32 14.02 -13.88
CA TYR A 58 10.59 12.61 -13.54
C TYR A 58 11.60 12.05 -14.54
N SER A 59 12.43 11.09 -14.13
CA SER A 59 13.31 10.36 -15.07
C SER A 59 12.56 9.21 -15.74
N GLN A 60 13.03 8.74 -16.91
CA GLN A 60 12.46 7.55 -17.55
C GLN A 60 12.49 6.34 -16.60
N SER A 61 13.60 6.14 -15.87
CA SER A 61 13.73 5.06 -14.89
C SER A 61 12.69 5.14 -13.76
N ALA A 62 12.37 6.36 -13.29
CA ALA A 62 11.32 6.55 -12.30
C ALA A 62 9.95 6.19 -12.89
N SER A 63 9.66 6.64 -14.12
CA SER A 63 8.44 6.28 -14.85
C SER A 63 8.31 4.75 -15.03
N ASP A 64 9.39 4.06 -15.42
CA ASP A 64 9.41 2.60 -15.59
C ASP A 64 9.10 1.86 -14.27
N ILE A 65 9.72 2.29 -13.16
CA ILE A 65 9.49 1.69 -11.84
C ILE A 65 8.05 1.93 -11.41
N ILE A 66 7.56 3.16 -11.50
CA ILE A 66 6.21 3.52 -11.07
C ILE A 66 5.16 2.75 -11.87
N ALA A 67 5.27 2.76 -13.20
CA ALA A 67 4.32 2.08 -14.06
C ALA A 67 4.29 0.56 -13.86
N SER A 68 5.44 -0.05 -13.51
CA SER A 68 5.51 -1.50 -13.38
C SER A 68 5.20 -2.04 -11.98
N LYS A 69 5.43 -1.23 -10.95
CA LYS A 69 5.25 -1.61 -9.55
C LYS A 69 4.01 -1.01 -8.93
N TYR A 70 3.76 0.28 -9.17
CA TYR A 70 2.80 1.06 -8.40
C TYR A 70 1.50 1.35 -9.15
N PHE A 71 1.53 1.44 -10.49
CA PHE A 71 0.31 1.56 -11.27
C PHE A 71 -0.54 0.31 -11.06
N ARG A 72 -1.79 0.53 -10.67
CA ARG A 72 -2.79 -0.53 -10.56
C ARG A 72 -3.04 -1.11 -11.94
N LYS A 73 -2.85 -2.42 -12.11
CA LYS A 73 -2.87 -3.03 -13.45
C LYS A 73 -4.26 -3.37 -13.97
N MET A 74 -5.27 -3.43 -13.11
CA MET A 74 -6.65 -3.75 -13.48
C MET A 74 -7.66 -3.19 -12.48
N GLY A 75 -8.89 -2.98 -12.96
CA GLY A 75 -10.04 -2.58 -12.14
C GLY A 75 -10.30 -1.08 -12.10
N VAL A 76 -9.52 -0.29 -12.84
CA VAL A 76 -9.59 1.17 -12.86
C VAL A 76 -10.58 1.60 -13.96
N PRO A 77 -11.70 2.25 -13.61
CA PRO A 77 -12.64 2.79 -14.59
C PRO A 77 -11.96 3.83 -15.49
N GLN A 78 -12.26 3.79 -16.78
CA GLN A 78 -11.77 4.74 -17.78
C GLN A 78 -12.91 5.65 -18.25
N GLU A 79 -12.56 6.78 -18.86
CA GLU A 79 -13.54 7.76 -19.37
C GLU A 79 -14.45 7.19 -20.47
N ASP A 80 -13.94 6.23 -21.25
CA ASP A 80 -14.69 5.53 -22.29
C ASP A 80 -15.65 4.44 -21.75
N GLY A 81 -15.73 4.31 -20.42
CA GLY A 81 -16.54 3.29 -19.73
C GLY A 81 -15.88 1.92 -19.63
N SER A 82 -14.68 1.73 -20.16
CA SER A 82 -13.93 0.49 -20.00
C SER A 82 -13.30 0.38 -18.60
N ILE A 83 -12.83 -0.82 -18.26
CA ILE A 83 -12.10 -1.10 -17.01
C ILE A 83 -10.70 -1.55 -17.38
N SER A 84 -9.69 -0.82 -16.93
CA SER A 84 -8.28 -1.03 -17.30
C SER A 84 -7.34 -0.74 -16.12
N HIS A 85 -6.17 -0.18 -16.40
CA HIS A 85 -5.09 0.16 -15.47
C HIS A 85 -5.02 1.67 -15.22
N GLU A 86 -4.25 2.07 -14.21
CA GLU A 86 -3.81 3.46 -14.05
C GLU A 86 -2.87 3.84 -15.20
N THR A 87 -3.04 5.03 -15.77
CA THR A 87 -2.28 5.55 -16.90
C THR A 87 -1.58 6.87 -16.58
N SER A 88 -1.88 7.50 -15.44
CA SER A 88 -1.34 8.82 -15.07
C SER A 88 -0.90 8.86 -13.61
N LEU A 89 0.24 9.48 -13.31
CA LEU A 89 0.67 9.68 -11.92
C LEU A 89 -0.33 10.53 -11.12
N ARG A 90 -1.19 11.31 -11.80
CA ARG A 90 -2.32 12.01 -11.18
C ARG A 90 -3.25 11.06 -10.43
N GLN A 91 -3.56 9.92 -11.03
CA GLN A 91 -4.48 8.93 -10.47
C GLN A 91 -3.94 8.35 -9.15
N ILE A 92 -2.65 8.03 -9.13
CA ILE A 92 -1.96 7.61 -7.91
C ILE A 92 -1.98 8.72 -6.86
N ALA A 93 -1.51 9.92 -7.21
CA ALA A 93 -1.48 11.03 -6.27
C ALA A 93 -2.87 11.29 -5.66
N HIS A 94 -3.91 11.28 -6.49
CA HIS A 94 -5.29 11.45 -6.07
C HIS A 94 -5.71 10.37 -5.07
N ARG A 95 -5.67 9.07 -5.43
CA ARG A 95 -6.19 8.04 -4.52
C ARG A 95 -5.45 7.97 -3.18
N LEU A 96 -4.15 8.27 -3.18
CA LEU A 96 -3.37 8.30 -1.94
C LEU A 96 -3.78 9.49 -1.07
N VAL A 97 -3.73 10.69 -1.63
CA VAL A 97 -3.97 11.92 -0.87
C VAL A 97 -5.43 12.07 -0.46
N ASP A 98 -6.37 11.75 -1.36
CA ASP A 98 -7.81 11.77 -1.07
C ASP A 98 -8.15 10.85 0.11
N PHE A 99 -7.58 9.64 0.14
CA PHE A 99 -7.75 8.73 1.26
C PHE A 99 -7.17 9.28 2.57
N TRP A 100 -5.98 9.88 2.55
CA TRP A 100 -5.37 10.44 3.77
C TRP A 100 -6.13 11.64 4.32
N VAL A 101 -6.52 12.58 3.45
CA VAL A 101 -7.30 13.76 3.83
C VAL A 101 -8.71 13.36 4.29
N GLY A 102 -9.34 12.40 3.59
CA GLY A 102 -10.62 11.82 3.99
C GLY A 102 -10.55 11.18 5.37
N ALA A 103 -9.52 10.38 5.65
CA ALA A 103 -9.33 9.77 6.98
C ALA A 103 -9.15 10.84 8.08
N LEU A 104 -8.34 11.86 7.84
CA LEU A 104 -8.16 12.97 8.79
C LEU A 104 -9.46 13.75 9.04
N THR A 105 -10.29 13.89 8.01
CA THR A 105 -11.59 14.55 8.10
C THR A 105 -12.58 13.70 8.89
N ASP A 106 -12.63 12.39 8.62
CA ASP A 106 -13.48 11.42 9.31
C ASP A 106 -13.16 11.30 10.81
N GLU A 107 -11.87 11.41 11.16
CA GLU A 107 -11.38 11.45 12.55
C GLU A 107 -11.57 12.83 13.20
N GLY A 108 -12.08 13.82 12.45
CA GLY A 108 -12.31 15.17 12.93
C GLY A 108 -11.03 15.96 13.22
N MET A 109 -9.89 15.53 12.66
CA MET A 109 -8.59 16.20 12.78
C MET A 109 -8.45 17.40 11.84
N VAL A 110 -9.16 17.37 10.71
CA VAL A 110 -9.20 18.43 9.69
C VAL A 110 -10.66 18.77 9.40
N ALA A 111 -10.99 20.05 9.26
CA ALA A 111 -12.34 20.45 8.88
C ALA A 111 -12.58 20.23 7.37
N ALA A 112 -13.78 19.79 7.01
CA ALA A 112 -14.20 19.76 5.62
C ALA A 112 -14.29 21.19 5.02
N GLY A 113 -14.26 21.29 3.69
CA GLY A 113 -14.21 22.55 2.95
C GLY A 113 -12.77 23.02 2.73
N ASP A 114 -12.55 24.34 2.80
CA ASP A 114 -11.29 24.98 2.43
C ASP A 114 -10.05 24.37 3.11
N GLU A 115 -10.15 23.97 4.37
CA GLU A 115 -9.02 23.38 5.12
C GLU A 115 -8.58 22.03 4.50
N ALA A 116 -9.54 21.14 4.21
CA ALA A 116 -9.28 19.87 3.55
C ALA A 116 -8.77 20.05 2.10
N GLU A 117 -9.30 21.02 1.36
CA GLU A 117 -8.87 21.33 -0.01
C GLU A 117 -7.43 21.84 -0.05
N ILE A 118 -7.07 22.77 0.85
CA ILE A 118 -5.69 23.27 0.98
C ILE A 118 -4.75 22.11 1.33
N LEU A 119 -5.13 21.27 2.29
CA LEU A 119 -4.30 20.12 2.68
C LEU A 119 -4.12 19.14 1.51
N TYR A 120 -5.19 18.86 0.76
CA TYR A 120 -5.13 18.01 -0.42
C TYR A 120 -4.13 18.56 -1.45
N ASP A 121 -4.25 19.85 -1.80
CA ASP A 121 -3.40 20.48 -2.80
C ASP A 121 -1.92 20.48 -2.34
N GLU A 122 -1.63 20.86 -1.11
CA GLU A 122 -0.26 20.86 -0.58
C GLU A 122 0.35 19.44 -0.55
N LEU A 123 -0.43 18.42 -0.18
CA LEU A 123 0.04 17.03 -0.16
C LEU A 123 0.27 16.47 -1.56
N VAL A 124 -0.62 16.74 -2.52
CA VAL A 124 -0.42 16.33 -3.92
C VAL A 124 0.82 17.02 -4.48
N PHE A 125 0.97 18.33 -4.26
CA PHE A 125 2.12 19.07 -4.75
C PHE A 125 3.43 18.47 -4.21
N THR A 126 3.53 18.30 -2.89
CA THR A 126 4.76 17.81 -2.25
C THR A 126 5.10 16.36 -2.65
N LEU A 127 4.08 15.52 -2.88
CA LEU A 127 4.24 14.16 -3.38
C LEU A 127 4.76 14.15 -4.84
N LEU A 128 4.15 14.93 -5.74
CA LEU A 128 4.55 15.04 -7.14
C LEU A 128 5.89 15.75 -7.32
N ASN A 129 6.26 16.65 -6.41
CA ASN A 129 7.56 17.29 -6.40
C ASN A 129 8.66 16.42 -5.74
N GLN A 130 8.36 15.15 -5.42
CA GLN A 130 9.27 14.19 -4.79
C GLN A 130 9.92 14.68 -3.49
N MET A 131 9.21 15.51 -2.72
CA MET A 131 9.71 16.06 -1.45
C MET A 131 9.68 15.03 -0.32
N TRP A 132 8.82 14.02 -0.47
CA TRP A 132 8.73 12.86 0.39
C TRP A 132 8.10 11.69 -0.40
N ALA A 133 8.15 10.49 0.16
CA ALA A 133 7.48 9.32 -0.42
C ALA A 133 7.00 8.38 0.71
N PRO A 134 5.76 7.87 0.64
CA PRO A 134 5.30 6.86 1.58
C PRO A 134 5.93 5.48 1.29
N ASN A 135 5.80 4.56 2.24
CA ASN A 135 6.24 3.17 2.07
C ASN A 135 5.47 2.45 0.93
N SER A 136 6.05 1.40 0.35
CA SER A 136 5.49 0.72 -0.84
C SER A 136 4.04 0.22 -0.70
N PRO A 137 3.59 -0.39 0.41
CA PRO A 137 2.19 -0.75 0.62
C PRO A 137 1.17 0.39 0.43
N GLN A 138 1.55 1.63 0.76
CA GLN A 138 0.70 2.79 0.51
C GLN A 138 0.44 2.95 -1.00
N TRP A 139 1.51 2.88 -1.80
CA TRP A 139 1.41 2.93 -3.25
C TRP A 139 0.59 1.78 -3.82
N PHE A 140 0.62 0.58 -3.24
CA PHE A 140 -0.13 -0.55 -3.79
C PHE A 140 -1.63 -0.50 -3.49
N ASN A 141 -2.00 -0.07 -2.28
CA ASN A 141 -3.32 -0.38 -1.73
C ASN A 141 -4.17 0.86 -1.40
N THR A 142 -3.55 1.99 -1.06
CA THR A 142 -4.24 3.16 -0.51
C THR A 142 -5.19 3.78 -1.52
N GLY A 143 -6.43 4.03 -1.06
CA GLY A 143 -7.47 4.72 -1.81
C GLY A 143 -8.12 3.94 -2.95
N LEU A 144 -7.78 2.66 -3.17
CA LEU A 144 -8.35 1.88 -4.27
C LEU A 144 -9.88 1.78 -4.20
N ASN A 145 -10.44 1.65 -3.00
CA ASN A 145 -11.88 1.64 -2.81
C ASN A 145 -12.50 3.03 -3.03
N MET A 146 -11.91 4.05 -2.42
CA MET A 146 -12.43 5.42 -2.45
C MET A 146 -12.42 6.00 -3.87
N ALA A 147 -11.30 5.84 -4.59
CA ALA A 147 -11.13 6.38 -5.93
C ALA A 147 -11.81 5.53 -7.02
N TYR A 148 -11.82 4.20 -6.89
CA TYR A 148 -12.21 3.30 -7.98
C TYR A 148 -13.32 2.29 -7.62
N GLY A 149 -13.82 2.28 -6.37
CA GLY A 149 -14.80 1.31 -5.90
C GLY A 149 -14.25 -0.12 -5.72
N ILE A 150 -12.93 -0.30 -5.78
CA ILE A 150 -12.29 -1.62 -5.69
C ILE A 150 -12.26 -2.07 -4.23
N LYS A 151 -13.08 -3.06 -3.87
CA LYS A 151 -13.18 -3.65 -2.51
C LYS A 151 -12.17 -4.78 -2.25
N GLY A 152 -11.91 -5.60 -3.27
CA GLY A 152 -11.15 -6.85 -3.11
C GLY A 152 -11.98 -7.94 -2.42
N SER A 153 -11.34 -9.08 -2.11
CA SER A 153 -12.00 -10.21 -1.44
C SER A 153 -11.95 -10.06 0.08
N ASN A 154 -12.67 -10.93 0.79
CA ASN A 154 -12.47 -11.07 2.24
C ASN A 154 -11.03 -11.56 2.49
N SER A 155 -10.23 -10.72 3.15
CA SER A 155 -8.81 -10.96 3.42
C SER A 155 -8.54 -11.53 4.80
N ALA A 156 -9.58 -11.68 5.64
CA ALA A 156 -9.46 -12.04 7.06
C ALA A 156 -8.41 -11.19 7.79
N LEU A 157 -8.36 -9.90 7.43
CA LEU A 157 -7.65 -8.83 8.13
C LEU A 157 -8.57 -8.20 9.17
N TYR A 158 -7.98 -7.56 10.17
CA TYR A 158 -8.68 -6.98 11.30
C TYR A 158 -8.31 -5.52 11.50
N TYR A 159 -9.20 -4.76 12.10
CA TYR A 159 -8.95 -3.38 12.53
C TYR A 159 -9.63 -3.14 13.88
N TYR A 160 -9.21 -2.09 14.59
CA TYR A 160 -9.85 -1.66 15.82
C TYR A 160 -11.01 -0.71 15.49
N ASP A 161 -12.23 -1.11 15.83
CA ASP A 161 -13.40 -0.25 15.72
C ASP A 161 -13.54 0.56 17.01
N GLU A 162 -13.25 1.85 16.94
CA GLU A 162 -13.30 2.76 18.08
C GLU A 162 -14.71 2.92 18.66
N LYS A 163 -15.75 2.92 17.80
CA LYS A 163 -17.14 3.06 18.23
C LYS A 163 -17.61 1.79 18.94
N ALA A 164 -17.17 0.63 18.46
CA ALA A 164 -17.49 -0.65 19.09
C ALA A 164 -16.55 -1.03 20.25
N GLY A 165 -15.42 -0.33 20.39
CA GLY A 165 -14.40 -0.59 21.42
C GLY A 165 -13.73 -1.96 21.30
N LYS A 166 -13.63 -2.53 20.10
CA LYS A 166 -13.09 -3.89 19.90
C LYS A 166 -12.46 -4.10 18.52
N VAL A 167 -11.60 -5.10 18.44
CA VAL A 167 -11.06 -5.58 17.17
C VAL A 167 -12.14 -6.33 16.40
N VAL A 168 -12.35 -5.97 15.14
CA VAL A 168 -13.32 -6.61 14.25
C VAL A 168 -12.65 -6.93 12.91
N GLN A 169 -13.21 -7.91 12.20
CA GLN A 169 -12.73 -8.27 10.87
C GLN A 169 -13.15 -7.21 9.84
N SER A 170 -12.23 -6.88 8.93
CA SER A 170 -12.55 -6.05 7.77
C SER A 170 -13.48 -6.80 6.81
N LEU A 171 -14.46 -6.09 6.25
CA LEU A 171 -15.40 -6.63 5.27
C LEU A 171 -14.69 -7.09 3.99
N ASP A 172 -13.70 -6.31 3.56
CA ASP A 172 -12.92 -6.57 2.35
C ASP A 172 -11.47 -6.07 2.51
N THR A 173 -10.69 -6.14 1.43
CA THR A 173 -9.25 -5.86 1.47
C THR A 173 -8.92 -4.37 1.44
N TYR A 174 -9.74 -3.55 0.79
CA TYR A 174 -9.35 -2.18 0.39
C TYR A 174 -10.24 -1.07 0.96
N THR A 175 -11.42 -1.39 1.50
CA THR A 175 -12.23 -0.45 2.29
C THR A 175 -11.48 -0.03 3.56
N ARG A 176 -10.77 -0.97 4.19
CA ARG A 176 -9.79 -0.71 5.26
C ARG A 176 -8.41 -1.11 4.75
N THR A 177 -7.72 -0.15 4.14
CA THR A 177 -6.46 -0.43 3.43
C THR A 177 -5.36 -0.90 4.38
N GLN A 178 -4.74 -2.06 4.09
CA GLN A 178 -3.44 -2.42 4.70
C GLN A 178 -2.31 -1.66 4.00
N ALA A 179 -1.77 -0.66 4.70
CA ALA A 179 -0.81 0.27 4.12
C ALA A 179 0.47 0.44 4.98
N SER A 180 0.67 -0.46 5.93
CA SER A 180 1.90 -0.56 6.72
C SER A 180 2.88 -1.53 6.05
N ALA A 181 4.18 -1.25 6.14
CA ALA A 181 5.22 -2.11 5.57
C ALA A 181 5.84 -3.08 6.58
N CYS A 182 5.73 -2.81 7.88
CA CYS A 182 6.47 -3.54 8.91
C CYS A 182 5.51 -4.09 9.96
N PHE A 183 5.63 -5.38 10.26
CA PHE A 183 4.88 -6.07 11.30
C PHE A 183 5.83 -6.93 12.15
N ILE A 184 5.53 -7.04 13.44
CA ILE A 184 6.15 -8.02 14.33
C ILE A 184 5.08 -9.04 14.71
N VAL A 185 5.37 -10.31 14.51
CA VAL A 185 4.45 -11.41 14.81
C VAL A 185 5.03 -12.27 15.93
N SER A 186 4.22 -12.58 16.93
CA SER A 186 4.58 -13.49 18.01
C SER A 186 4.36 -14.94 17.59
N ILE A 187 5.21 -15.82 18.10
CA ILE A 187 5.12 -17.26 17.87
C ILE A 187 5.30 -18.02 19.17
N GLU A 188 4.47 -19.05 19.34
CA GLU A 188 4.53 -19.99 20.44
C GLU A 188 5.03 -21.35 19.94
N ASP A 189 5.68 -22.09 20.83
CA ASP A 189 6.26 -23.41 20.54
C ASP A 189 5.19 -24.52 20.51
N GLN A 190 4.29 -24.38 19.55
CA GLN A 190 3.20 -25.28 19.27
C GLN A 190 2.94 -25.35 17.76
N LEU A 191 2.47 -26.52 17.30
CA LEU A 191 2.22 -26.73 15.87
C LEU A 191 0.90 -26.10 15.42
N LEU A 192 -0.18 -26.28 16.20
CA LEU A 192 -1.54 -25.87 15.84
C LEU A 192 -2.14 -24.93 16.89
N GLY A 193 -3.11 -24.13 16.48
CA GLY A 193 -3.82 -23.19 17.34
C GLY A 193 -3.33 -21.74 17.21
N PRO A 194 -3.83 -20.84 18.07
CA PRO A 194 -3.41 -19.44 18.08
C PRO A 194 -1.91 -19.27 18.29
N HIS A 195 -1.27 -18.35 17.58
CA HIS A 195 0.17 -18.06 17.62
C HIS A 195 1.07 -19.27 17.30
N SER A 196 0.54 -20.32 16.68
CA SER A 196 1.31 -21.52 16.37
C SER A 196 2.23 -21.35 15.17
N ILE A 197 3.17 -22.29 15.01
CA ILE A 197 4.04 -22.35 13.84
C ILE A 197 3.22 -22.46 12.54
N SER A 198 2.13 -23.24 12.52
CA SER A 198 1.27 -23.33 11.33
C SER A 198 0.45 -22.04 11.09
N GLU A 199 -0.03 -21.36 12.13
CA GLU A 199 -0.73 -20.08 11.95
C GLU A 199 0.21 -18.98 11.43
N GLN A 200 1.50 -19.02 11.79
CA GLN A 200 2.50 -18.09 11.27
C GLN A 200 2.52 -18.06 9.74
N TYR A 201 2.42 -19.22 9.06
CA TYR A 201 2.34 -19.28 7.60
C TYR A 201 1.15 -18.50 7.06
N VAL A 202 -0.02 -18.65 7.69
CA VAL A 202 -1.24 -17.97 7.25
C VAL A 202 -1.13 -16.47 7.48
N THR A 203 -0.60 -16.06 8.64
CA THR A 203 -0.41 -14.64 8.99
C THR A 203 0.57 -13.95 8.05
N GLU A 204 1.76 -14.54 7.85
CA GLU A 204 2.74 -14.03 6.89
C GLU A 204 2.18 -13.97 5.48
N THR A 205 1.41 -14.98 5.07
CA THR A 205 0.78 -14.98 3.76
C THR A 205 -0.15 -13.79 3.54
N LYS A 206 -0.97 -13.47 4.55
CA LYS A 206 -1.86 -12.30 4.50
C LYS A 206 -1.06 -11.00 4.39
N LEU A 207 -0.02 -10.84 5.21
CA LEU A 207 0.82 -9.65 5.25
C LEU A 207 1.60 -9.46 3.92
N PHE A 208 2.23 -10.52 3.43
CA PHE A 208 3.03 -10.48 2.20
C PHE A 208 2.15 -10.22 0.98
N LYS A 209 0.95 -10.81 0.93
CA LYS A 209 -0.02 -10.55 -0.14
C LYS A 209 -0.31 -9.06 -0.31
N GLY A 210 -0.50 -8.32 0.79
CA GLY A 210 -0.70 -6.87 0.72
C GLY A 210 0.59 -6.04 0.76
N GLY A 211 1.75 -6.67 0.55
CA GLY A 211 3.03 -5.98 0.35
C GLY A 211 3.82 -5.65 1.62
N SER A 212 3.37 -6.14 2.79
CA SER A 212 4.12 -5.98 4.05
C SER A 212 5.28 -6.95 4.16
N GLY A 213 6.24 -6.62 5.03
CA GLY A 213 7.18 -7.56 5.63
C GLY A 213 6.82 -7.85 7.09
N SER A 214 7.31 -8.99 7.59
CA SER A 214 7.16 -9.41 8.98
C SER A 214 8.51 -9.78 9.60
N GLY A 215 8.63 -9.59 10.90
CA GLY A 215 9.72 -10.11 11.72
C GLY A 215 9.16 -10.87 12.91
N THR A 216 9.85 -11.93 13.33
CA THR A 216 9.43 -12.79 14.43
C THR A 216 10.64 -13.15 15.28
N ASN A 217 10.48 -13.07 16.60
CA ASN A 217 11.46 -13.64 17.52
C ASN A 217 11.17 -15.13 17.72
N PHE A 218 12.06 -15.99 17.23
CA PHE A 218 11.90 -17.44 17.28
C PHE A 218 12.55 -18.10 18.51
N SER A 219 13.06 -17.33 19.47
CA SER A 219 13.71 -17.89 20.68
C SER A 219 12.79 -18.72 21.56
N THR A 220 11.47 -18.66 21.34
CA THR A 220 10.49 -19.52 22.01
C THR A 220 10.49 -20.95 21.48
N ILE A 221 10.93 -21.19 20.24
CA ILE A 221 10.87 -22.49 19.58
C ILE A 221 11.98 -23.40 20.12
N ARG A 222 11.61 -24.60 20.56
CA ARG A 222 12.54 -25.57 21.15
C ARG A 222 13.64 -26.02 20.17
N ALA A 223 14.80 -26.41 20.70
CA ALA A 223 15.92 -26.87 19.90
C ALA A 223 15.65 -28.24 19.26
N GLU A 224 16.51 -28.61 18.32
CA GLU A 224 16.52 -29.96 17.74
C GLU A 224 16.84 -31.00 18.82
N GLY A 225 16.12 -32.13 18.81
CA GLY A 225 16.32 -33.22 19.78
C GLY A 225 15.54 -33.06 21.09
N GLU A 226 14.97 -31.90 21.38
CA GLU A 226 14.14 -31.70 22.58
C GLU A 226 12.86 -32.54 22.54
N ALA A 227 12.44 -33.04 23.71
CA ALA A 227 11.33 -33.97 23.83
C ALA A 227 9.99 -33.32 23.44
N LEU A 228 9.11 -34.12 22.82
CA LEU A 228 7.74 -33.71 22.49
C LEU A 228 6.73 -34.37 23.44
N SER A 229 5.62 -33.68 23.70
CA SER A 229 4.55 -34.17 24.60
C SER A 229 3.88 -35.46 24.10
N GLY A 230 3.81 -35.66 22.79
CA GLY A 230 3.29 -36.89 22.16
C GLY A 230 4.31 -38.03 22.00
N GLY A 231 5.52 -37.87 22.54
CA GLY A 231 6.66 -38.75 22.26
C GLY A 231 7.44 -38.33 21.02
N GLY A 232 8.70 -38.77 20.92
CA GLY A 232 9.63 -38.35 19.86
C GLY A 232 10.43 -37.09 20.21
N GLN A 233 11.05 -36.51 19.18
CA GLN A 233 12.00 -35.39 19.31
C GLN A 233 11.67 -34.28 18.30
N SER A 234 11.94 -33.04 18.69
CA SER A 234 11.79 -31.84 17.86
C SER A 234 12.72 -31.85 16.65
N SER A 235 12.22 -31.35 15.52
CA SER A 235 13.00 -31.09 14.30
C SER A 235 13.85 -29.81 14.36
N GLY A 236 13.73 -29.05 15.45
CA GLY A 236 14.44 -27.78 15.67
C GLY A 236 13.97 -26.62 14.80
N LEU A 237 14.34 -25.41 15.23
CA LEU A 237 13.98 -24.13 14.59
C LEU A 237 14.30 -24.07 13.09
N MET A 238 15.48 -24.55 12.69
CA MET A 238 15.94 -24.42 11.30
C MET A 238 15.02 -25.14 10.29
N SER A 239 14.35 -26.20 10.72
CA SER A 239 13.39 -26.92 9.87
C SER A 239 12.16 -26.07 9.57
N PHE A 240 11.65 -25.33 10.56
CA PHE A 240 10.52 -24.42 10.38
C PHE A 240 10.90 -23.17 9.59
N LEU A 241 12.07 -22.58 9.85
CA LEU A 241 12.54 -21.39 9.10
C LEU A 241 12.71 -21.67 7.61
N ARG A 242 13.20 -22.86 7.23
CA ARG A 242 13.25 -23.27 5.81
C ARG A 242 11.87 -23.32 5.18
N GLY A 243 10.85 -23.77 5.92
CA GLY A 243 9.49 -23.78 5.42
C GLY A 243 8.91 -22.36 5.26
N LEU A 244 9.10 -21.49 6.26
CA LEU A 244 8.65 -20.10 6.20
C LEU A 244 9.35 -19.32 5.07
N ASP A 245 10.65 -19.53 4.86
CA ASP A 245 11.41 -18.95 3.74
C ASP A 245 10.83 -19.37 2.38
N ARG A 246 10.52 -20.66 2.21
CA ARG A 246 9.87 -21.16 0.99
C ARG A 246 8.48 -20.58 0.79
N ASN A 247 7.72 -20.40 1.87
CA ASN A 247 6.41 -19.75 1.82
C ASN A 247 6.54 -18.28 1.38
N ALA A 248 7.44 -17.52 1.98
CA ALA A 248 7.73 -16.14 1.62
C ALA A 248 8.14 -16.03 0.13
N GLY A 249 9.05 -16.90 -0.32
CA GLY A 249 9.51 -16.93 -1.72
C GLY A 249 8.44 -17.32 -2.73
N ALA A 250 7.39 -18.04 -2.32
CA ALA A 250 6.27 -18.40 -3.18
C ALA A 250 5.27 -17.25 -3.37
N ILE A 251 5.25 -16.28 -2.46
CA ILE A 251 4.31 -15.16 -2.46
C ILE A 251 4.98 -13.95 -3.08
N LYS A 252 4.53 -13.55 -4.27
CA LYS A 252 4.93 -12.26 -4.84
C LYS A 252 4.22 -11.16 -4.09
N SER A 253 4.97 -10.39 -3.31
CA SER A 253 4.43 -9.26 -2.55
C SER A 253 3.89 -8.17 -3.48
N GLY A 254 2.72 -7.63 -3.12
CA GLY A 254 2.10 -6.51 -3.82
C GLY A 254 1.83 -6.81 -5.29
N GLY A 255 1.24 -7.98 -5.60
CA GLY A 255 0.75 -8.31 -6.94
C GLY A 255 -0.34 -7.33 -7.40
N THR A 256 0.09 -6.14 -7.83
CA THR A 256 -0.71 -5.08 -8.44
C THR A 256 -1.01 -5.38 -9.89
#